data_AF-A0A2N4YS41-F1
#
_entry.id   AF-A0A2N4YS41-F1
#
_cell.length_a   1.000
_cell.length_b   1.000
_cell.length_c   1.000
_cell.angle_alpha   90.00
_cell.angle_beta   90.00
_cell.angle_gamma   90.00
#
_symmetry.space_group_name_H-M   'P 1'
#
loop_
_entity.id
_entity.type
_entity.pdbx_description
1 polymer ?
#
loop_
_entity_poly.entity_id
_entity_poly.type
_entity_poly.pdbx_seq_one_letter_code
_entity_poly.pdbx_strand_id
1 'polypeptide(L)'
;FVLVQPILAAITLAAYSLGIIPPVTNLAPWTMPTGLGAFFNSNGSVAALLVALFNLGVATLVYLPFVVLSNKAQTVIEQEESEEDIANALKF
;
A
#
# COMPACT_ATOMS: atom_id res chain seq x y z
N PHE A 1 4.54 6.90 -0.36
CA PHE A 1 5.25 5.98 -1.29
C PHE A 1 6.59 5.54 -0.70
N VAL A 2 7.62 6.40 -0.65
CA VAL A 2 8.98 6.02 -0.22
C VAL A 2 9.06 5.43 1.20
N LEU A 3 8.26 5.93 2.15
CA LEU A 3 8.29 5.49 3.55
C LEU A 3 7.65 4.11 3.80
N VAL A 4 6.77 3.65 2.93
CA VAL A 4 6.03 2.39 3.16
C VAL A 4 7.00 1.20 3.13
N GLN A 5 7.93 1.20 2.18
CA GLN A 5 8.88 0.12 1.93
C GLN A 5 9.80 -0.18 3.12
N PRO A 6 10.51 0.80 3.71
CA PRO A 6 11.36 0.54 4.89
C PRO A 6 10.54 0.09 6.10
N ILE A 7 9.31 0.59 6.28
CA ILE A 7 8.42 0.15 7.38
C ILE A 7 8.06 -1.33 7.22
N LEU A 8 7.59 -1.73 6.04
CA LEU A 8 7.22 -3.12 5.75
C LEU A 8 8.44 -4.05 5.81
N ALA A 9 9.60 -3.60 5.35
CA ALA A 9 10.85 -4.34 5.48
C ALA A 9 11.22 -4.55 6.95
N ALA A 10 11.11 -3.53 7.80
CA ALA A 10 11.39 -3.65 9.23
C ALA A 10 10.45 -4.65 9.92
N ILE A 11 9.15 -4.63 9.61
CA ILE A 11 8.19 -5.59 10.15
C ILE A 11 8.55 -7.03 9.73
N THR A 12 8.87 -7.22 8.45
CA THR A 12 9.21 -8.53 7.90
C THR A 12 10.53 -9.05 8.50
N LEU A 13 11.53 -8.19 8.63
CA LEU A 13 12.81 -8.52 9.28
C LEU A 13 12.60 -8.87 10.75
N ALA A 14 11.79 -8.11 11.49
CA ALA A 14 11.48 -8.45 12.87
C ALA A 14 10.77 -9.81 12.97
N ALA A 15 9.78 -10.07 12.14
CA ALA A 15 9.09 -11.36 12.10
C ALA A 15 10.04 -12.52 11.76
N TYR A 16 10.97 -12.30 10.84
CA TYR A 16 11.99 -13.28 10.49
C TYR A 16 12.98 -13.52 11.64
N SER A 17 13.54 -12.46 12.22
CA SER A 17 14.51 -12.55 13.32
C SER A 17 13.92 -13.15 14.59
N LEU A 18 12.61 -12.99 14.82
CA LEU A 18 11.88 -13.61 15.94
C LEU A 18 11.46 -15.06 15.64
N GLY A 19 11.74 -15.61 14.46
CA GLY A 19 11.38 -16.97 14.07
C GLY A 19 9.88 -17.17 13.78
N ILE A 20 9.12 -16.07 13.59
CA ILE A 20 7.68 -16.12 13.27
C ILE A 20 7.48 -16.62 11.84
N ILE A 21 8.35 -16.21 10.91
CA ILE A 21 8.31 -16.63 9.51
C ILE A 21 9.59 -17.39 9.14
N PRO A 22 9.50 -18.48 8.36
CA PRO A 22 10.67 -19.20 7.91
C PRO A 22 11.37 -18.45 6.77
N PRO A 23 12.62 -18.83 6.42
CA PRO A 23 13.34 -18.24 5.30
C PRO A 23 12.60 -18.46 3.97
N VAL A 24 12.89 -17.57 3.01
CA VAL A 24 12.42 -17.73 1.63
C VAL A 24 13.21 -18.85 0.96
N THR A 25 12.50 -19.88 0.50
CA THR A 25 13.07 -21.07 -0.16
C THR A 25 12.72 -21.14 -1.64
N ASN A 26 11.70 -20.41 -2.08
CA ASN A 26 11.19 -20.42 -3.44
C ASN A 26 10.96 -18.99 -3.94
N LEU A 27 10.92 -18.84 -5.26
CA LEU A 27 10.63 -17.58 -5.92
C LEU A 27 9.35 -17.73 -6.74
N ALA A 28 8.22 -17.46 -6.10
CA ALA A 28 6.93 -17.33 -6.76
C ALA A 28 6.93 -16.11 -7.69
N PRO A 29 6.13 -16.14 -8.79
CA PRO A 29 5.97 -15.00 -9.67
C PRO A 29 5.56 -13.73 -8.91
N TRP A 30 6.14 -12.58 -9.26
CA TRP A 30 5.86 -11.29 -8.60
C TRP A 30 4.42 -10.81 -8.78
N THR A 31 3.70 -11.35 -9.78
CA THR A 31 2.28 -11.09 -10.03
C THR A 31 1.35 -11.90 -9.12
N MET A 32 1.89 -12.80 -8.30
CA MET A 32 1.09 -13.60 -7.38
C MET A 32 0.45 -12.71 -6.31
N PRO A 33 -0.84 -12.91 -5.97
CA PRO A 33 -1.53 -12.11 -4.96
C PRO A 33 -0.79 -12.11 -3.61
N THR A 34 -0.85 -10.98 -2.92
CA THR A 34 -0.28 -10.81 -1.58
C THR A 34 -0.81 -11.88 -0.63
N GLY A 35 0.05 -12.42 0.23
CA GLY A 35 -0.26 -13.58 1.08
C GLY A 35 0.07 -14.91 0.41
N LEU A 36 -0.48 -15.17 -0.78
CA LEU A 36 -0.17 -16.40 -1.54
C LEU A 36 1.30 -16.44 -1.96
N GLY A 37 1.82 -15.31 -2.46
CA GLY A 37 3.26 -15.19 -2.78
C GLY A 37 4.14 -15.51 -1.58
N ALA A 38 3.80 -15.00 -0.40
CA ALA A 38 4.54 -15.25 0.83
C ALA A 38 4.43 -16.71 1.28
N PHE A 39 3.25 -17.32 1.18
CA PHE A 39 3.02 -18.74 1.50
C PHE A 39 3.90 -19.65 0.64
N PHE A 40 3.90 -19.48 -0.68
CA PHE A 40 4.68 -20.34 -1.58
C PHE A 40 6.18 -20.05 -1.51
N ASN A 41 6.58 -18.79 -1.32
CA ASN A 41 7.99 -18.43 -1.11
C ASN A 41 8.59 -19.06 0.14
N SER A 42 7.75 -19.41 1.13
CA SER A 42 8.14 -19.91 2.45
C SER A 42 7.82 -21.40 2.65
N ASN A 43 7.69 -22.15 1.54
CA ASN A 43 7.36 -23.57 1.51
C ASN A 43 6.05 -23.94 2.25
N GLY A 44 5.03 -23.08 2.13
CA GLY A 44 3.70 -23.31 2.70
C GLY A 44 3.50 -22.78 4.12
N SER A 45 4.24 -21.75 4.54
CA SER A 45 4.06 -21.17 5.87
C SER A 45 2.81 -20.29 5.95
N VAL A 46 1.84 -20.71 6.77
CA VAL A 46 0.66 -19.91 7.10
C VAL A 46 1.05 -18.63 7.87
N ALA A 47 2.10 -18.68 8.69
CA ALA A 47 2.58 -17.49 9.39
C ALA A 47 3.09 -16.42 8.41
N ALA A 48 3.85 -16.83 7.37
CA ALA A 48 4.31 -15.91 6.33
C ALA A 48 3.13 -15.29 5.53
N LEU A 49 2.08 -16.08 5.27
CA LEU A 49 0.84 -15.59 4.67
C LEU A 49 0.21 -14.49 5.53
N LEU A 50 0.04 -14.74 6.82
CA LEU A 50 -0.58 -13.79 7.75
C LEU A 50 0.24 -12.51 7.90
N VAL A 51 1.57 -12.62 8.00
CA VAL A 51 2.46 -11.45 8.06
C VAL A 51 2.38 -10.63 6.78
N ALA A 52 2.27 -11.26 5.60
CA ALA A 52 2.10 -10.55 4.34
C ALA A 52 0.74 -9.82 4.26
N LEU A 53 -0.34 -10.43 4.73
CA LEU A 53 -1.65 -9.77 4.82
C LEU A 53 -1.65 -8.62 5.84
N PHE A 54 -0.95 -8.79 6.96
CA PHE A 54 -0.75 -7.73 7.94
C PHE A 54 0.00 -6.55 7.33
N ASN A 55 1.11 -6.80 6.61
CA ASN A 55 1.86 -5.78 5.88
C ASN A 55 1.01 -5.05 4.83
N LEU A 56 0.09 -5.75 4.16
CA LEU A 56 -0.87 -5.11 3.26
C LEU A 56 -1.76 -4.11 4.01
N GLY A 57 -2.29 -4.51 5.17
CA GLY A 57 -3.08 -3.62 6.02
C GLY A 57 -2.28 -2.40 6.48
N VAL A 58 -1.05 -2.60 6.95
CA VAL A 58 -0.15 -1.51 7.36
C VAL A 58 0.13 -0.57 6.20
N ALA A 59 0.44 -1.09 5.01
CA ALA A 59 0.67 -0.27 3.83
C ALA A 59 -0.57 0.58 3.48
N THR A 60 -1.77 -0.01 3.52
CA THR A 60 -3.02 0.70 3.29
C THR A 60 -3.20 1.83 4.31
N LEU A 61 -3.02 1.55 5.61
CA LEU A 61 -3.20 2.56 6.67
C LEU A 61 -2.19 3.70 6.58
N VAL A 62 -0.92 3.40 6.30
CA VAL A 62 0.13 4.42 6.12
C VAL A 62 -0.14 5.27 4.88
N TYR A 63 -0.71 4.69 3.82
CA TYR A 63 -0.98 5.41 2.58
C TYR A 63 -2.31 6.19 2.60
N LEU A 64 -3.29 5.73 3.39
CA LEU A 64 -4.63 6.32 3.49
C LEU A 64 -4.69 7.83 3.72
N PRO A 65 -3.93 8.46 4.64
CA PRO A 65 -4.01 9.90 4.84
C PRO A 65 -3.60 10.69 3.60
N PHE A 66 -2.66 10.19 2.81
CA PHE A 66 -2.24 10.83 1.55
C PHE A 66 -3.35 10.72 0.50
N VAL A 67 -4.01 9.57 0.41
CA VAL A 67 -5.16 9.39 -0.52
C VAL A 67 -6.29 10.35 -0.17
N VAL A 68 -6.64 10.46 1.12
CA VAL A 68 -7.70 11.37 1.56
C VAL A 68 -7.36 12.83 1.24
N LEU A 69 -6.11 13.24 1.49
CA LEU A 69 -5.66 14.60 1.19
C LEU A 69 -5.65 14.88 -0.32
N SER A 70 -5.13 13.95 -1.13
CA SER A 70 -5.12 14.08 -2.59
C SER A 70 -6.53 14.15 -3.16
N ASN A 71 -7.46 13.32 -2.67
CA ASN A 71 -8.87 13.37 -3.09
C ASN A 71 -9.50 14.71 -2.74
N LYS A 72 -9.25 15.23 -1.53
CA LYS A 72 -9.77 16.54 -1.11
C LYS A 72 -9.20 17.68 -1.97
N ALA A 73 -7.89 17.67 -2.24
CA ALA A 73 -7.25 18.69 -3.07
C ALA A 73 -7.81 18.68 -4.49
N GLN A 74 -8.02 17.48 -5.08
CA GLN A 74 -8.61 17.34 -6.40
C GLN A 74 -10.03 17.92 -6.46
N THR A 75 -10.87 17.66 -5.45
CA THR A 75 -12.24 18.19 -5.40
C THR A 75 -12.29 19.71 -5.33
N VAL A 76 -11.35 20.36 -4.62
CA VAL A 76 -11.28 21.82 -4.55
C VAL A 76 -10.88 22.41 -5.90
N ILE A 77 -9.87 21.85 -6.55
CA ILE A 77 -9.41 22.29 -7.88
C ILE A 77 -10.55 22.22 -8.90
N GLU A 78 -11.31 21.12 -8.91
CA GLU A 78 -12.44 20.93 -9.83
C GLU A 78 -13.58 21.94 -9.60
N GLN A 79 -13.78 22.40 -8.35
CA GLN A 79 -14.76 23.45 -8.04
C GLN A 79 -14.27 24.83 -8.48
N GLU A 80 -13.00 25.17 -8.21
CA GLU A 80 -12.41 26.45 -8.61
C GLU A 80 -12.39 26.63 -10.14
N GLU A 81 -12.00 25.59 -10.89
CA GLU A 81 -12.07 25.61 -12.37
C GLU A 81 -13.50 25.84 -12.86
N SER A 82 -14.50 25.20 -12.23
CA SER A 82 -15.90 25.35 -12.62
C SER A 82 -16.44 26.78 -12.37
N GLU A 83 -16.04 27.42 -11.27
CA GLU A 83 -16.47 28.78 -10.94
C GLU A 83 -15.75 29.83 -11.79
N GLU A 84 -14.44 29.69 -12.02
CA GLU A 84 -13.70 30.59 -12.91
C GLU A 84 -14.20 30.52 -14.35
N ASP A 85 -14.47 29.32 -14.87
CA ASP A 85 -14.98 29.13 -16.23
C ASP A 85 -16.38 29.73 -16.40
N ILE A 86 -17.27 29.56 -15.42
CA ILE A 86 -18.59 30.21 -15.42
C ILE A 86 -18.46 31.73 -15.34
N ALA A 87 -17.60 32.25 -14.45
CA ALA A 87 -17.39 33.69 -14.32
C ALA A 87 -16.81 34.32 -15.59
N ASN A 88 -15.89 33.64 -16.27
CA ASN A 88 -15.34 34.09 -17.55
C ASN A 88 -16.39 34.02 -18.67
N ALA A 89 -17.24 33.00 -18.69
CA ALA A 89 -18.35 32.88 -19.64
C ALA A 89 -19.51 33.87 -19.39
N LEU A 90 -19.56 34.54 -18.24
CA LEU A 90 -20.56 35.57 -17.94
C LEU A 90 -20.06 37.00 -18.15
N LYS A 91 -18.76 37.18 -18.44
CA LYS A 91 -18.13 38.49 -18.70
C LYS A 91 -18.24 38.98 -20.16
N PHE A 92 -19.11 38.37 -20.98
CA PHE A 92 -19.40 38.84 -22.34
C PHE A 92 -20.15 40.17 -22.36
#